data_AF-A0A3M1IS74-F1
#
_entry.id   AF-A0A3M1IS74-F1
#
_cell.length_a   1.000
_cell.length_b   1.000
_cell.length_c   1.000
_cell.angle_alpha   90.00
_cell.angle_beta   90.00
_cell.angle_gamma   90.00
#
_symmetry.space_group_name_H-M   'P 1'
#
loop_
_entity.id
_entity.type
_entity.pdbx_description
1 polymer ?
#
loop_
_entity_poly.entity_id
_entity_poly.type
_entity_poly.pdbx_seq_one_letter_code
_entity_poly.pdbx_strand_id
1 'polypeptide(L)'
;MGLAIDSYRRRLDCLKGAGVDLGMLEFCAEFGRDLEYYSGFVFQVELPGMGRAGQIAGGGRYDTLLEGLGAPQAVPAAGSAIHTERLLAAVQGGSA
;
A
#
# COMPACT_ATOMS: atom_id res chain seq x y z
N MET A 1 -3.46 8.48 21.83
CA MET A 1 -3.32 7.10 21.34
C MET A 1 -4.50 6.61 20.47
N GLY A 2 -5.69 7.22 20.52
CA GLY A 2 -6.86 6.76 19.73
C GLY A 2 -6.80 7.00 18.22
N LEU A 3 -6.28 8.16 17.78
CA LEU A 3 -6.41 8.60 16.37
C LEU A 3 -5.81 7.65 15.33
N ALA A 4 -4.66 7.01 15.61
CA ALA A 4 -4.04 6.06 14.69
C ALA A 4 -4.84 4.76 14.57
N ILE A 5 -5.33 4.24 15.70
CA ILE A 5 -6.18 3.05 15.75
C ILE A 5 -7.53 3.33 15.07
N ASP A 6 -8.11 4.50 15.28
CA ASP A 6 -9.38 4.89 14.65
C ASP A 6 -9.21 5.04 13.13
N SER A 7 -8.08 5.61 12.68
CA SER A 7 -7.74 5.68 11.26
C SER A 7 -7.53 4.30 10.64
N TYR A 8 -6.91 3.38 11.38
CA TYR A 8 -6.75 1.99 10.96
C TYR A 8 -8.10 1.27 10.85
N ARG A 9 -8.97 1.37 11.87
CA ARG A 9 -10.33 0.79 11.86
C ARG A 9 -11.15 1.31 10.69
N ARG A 10 -11.18 2.62 10.48
CA ARG A 10 -11.88 3.24 9.34
C ARG A 10 -11.39 2.67 8.01
N ARG A 11 -10.09 2.37 7.89
CA ARG A 11 -9.55 1.75 6.67
C ARG A 11 -10.03 0.32 6.49
N LEU A 12 -10.05 -0.48 7.55
CA LEU A 12 -10.59 -1.85 7.50
C LEU A 12 -12.08 -1.85 7.10
N ASP A 13 -12.86 -0.91 7.64
CA ASP A 13 -14.27 -0.76 7.29
C ASP A 13 -14.44 -0.42 5.79
N CYS A 14 -13.64 0.51 5.26
CA CYS A 14 -13.65 0.84 3.84
C CYS A 14 -13.23 -0.35 2.95
N LEU A 15 -12.18 -1.08 3.34
CA LEU A 15 -11.71 -2.25 2.59
C LEU A 15 -12.77 -3.35 2.55
N LYS A 16 -13.39 -3.64 3.69
CA LYS A 16 -14.51 -4.57 3.77
C LYS A 16 -15.70 -4.12 2.94
N GLY A 17 -16.04 -2.83 2.99
CA GLY A 17 -17.10 -2.23 2.17
C GLY A 17 -16.83 -2.31 0.66
N ALA A 18 -15.55 -2.32 0.26
CA ALA A 18 -15.10 -2.53 -1.11
C ALA A 18 -15.01 -4.03 -1.52
N GLY A 19 -15.38 -4.96 -0.63
CA GLY A 19 -15.35 -6.39 -0.90
C GLY A 19 -13.98 -7.05 -0.73
N VAL A 20 -13.01 -6.36 -0.12
CA VAL A 20 -11.71 -6.96 0.20
C VAL A 20 -11.88 -7.94 1.37
N ASP A 21 -11.42 -9.17 1.19
CA ASP A 21 -11.34 -10.15 2.27
C ASP A 21 -10.26 -9.73 3.27
N LEU A 22 -10.70 -9.30 4.47
CA LEU A 22 -9.79 -8.91 5.54
C LEU A 22 -8.95 -10.07 6.07
N GLY A 23 -9.35 -11.32 5.84
CA GLY A 23 -8.57 -12.51 6.20
C GLY A 23 -7.28 -12.66 5.39
N MET A 24 -7.19 -11.98 4.24
CA MET A 24 -5.98 -11.95 3.42
C MET A 24 -5.04 -10.78 3.75
N LEU A 25 -5.40 -9.94 4.72
CA LEU A 25 -4.59 -8.80 5.13
C LEU A 25 -3.69 -9.17 6.31
N GLU A 26 -2.43 -8.80 6.21
CA GLU A 26 -1.48 -8.85 7.32
C GLU A 26 -1.11 -7.43 7.75
N PHE A 27 -1.21 -7.15 9.05
CA PHE A 27 -0.72 -5.90 9.62
C PHE A 27 0.74 -6.06 10.03
N CYS A 28 1.61 -5.16 9.54
CA CYS A 28 3.02 -5.15 9.88
C CYS A 28 3.45 -3.76 10.34
N ALA A 29 3.90 -3.65 11.61
CA ALA A 29 4.29 -2.37 12.22
C ALA A 29 5.68 -1.90 11.78
N GLU A 30 6.57 -2.83 11.45
CA GLU A 30 7.93 -2.58 10.95
C GLU A 30 7.96 -2.31 9.44
N PHE A 31 6.82 -2.46 8.76
CA PHE A 31 6.70 -2.22 7.33
C PHE A 31 6.73 -0.72 7.02
N GLY A 32 7.93 -0.22 6.76
CA GLY A 32 8.18 1.05 6.08
C GLY A 32 8.62 0.79 4.63
N ARG A 33 8.43 1.78 3.76
CA ARG A 33 9.01 1.75 2.41
C ARG A 33 10.34 2.50 2.43
N ASP A 34 11.27 2.08 1.59
CA ASP A 34 12.60 2.70 1.41
C ASP A 34 12.52 4.18 0.94
N LEU A 35 11.32 4.68 0.62
CA LEU A 35 11.09 6.02 0.08
C LEU A 35 10.50 6.92 1.17
N GLU A 36 11.24 7.96 1.55
CA GLU A 36 10.90 8.90 2.63
C GLU A 36 9.67 9.78 2.36
N TYR A 37 9.06 9.71 1.17
CA TYR A 37 7.94 10.58 0.80
C TYR A 37 6.58 10.14 1.36
N TYR A 38 6.46 8.95 1.95
CA TYR A 38 5.19 8.49 2.49
C TYR A 38 4.87 9.20 3.82
N SER A 39 3.71 9.85 3.89
CA SER A 39 3.25 10.64 5.03
C SER A 39 2.30 9.87 5.96
N GLY A 40 2.03 8.59 5.68
CA GLY A 40 1.07 7.81 6.47
C GLY A 40 0.93 6.36 6.01
N PHE A 41 -0.29 5.96 5.67
CA PHE A 41 -0.59 4.58 5.28
C PHE A 41 0.22 4.12 4.09
N VAL A 42 0.80 2.93 4.21
CA VAL A 42 1.48 2.21 3.12
C VAL A 42 0.93 0.79 3.05
N PHE A 43 0.99 0.20 1.86
CA PHE A 43 0.58 -1.18 1.64
C PHE A 43 1.42 -1.84 0.54
N GLN A 44 1.38 -3.16 0.55
CA GLN A 44 1.98 -4.03 -0.45
C GLN A 44 0.99 -5.16 -0.77
N VAL A 45 0.94 -5.54 -2.04
CA VAL A 45 0.24 -6.73 -2.49
C VAL A 45 1.30 -7.70 -2.98
N GLU A 46 1.28 -8.92 -2.44
CA GLU A 46 2.27 -9.94 -2.74
C GLU A 46 1.65 -11.32 -2.93
N LEU A 47 2.38 -12.17 -3.63
CA LEU A 47 2.08 -13.60 -3.71
C LEU A 47 2.34 -14.27 -2.35
N PRO A 48 1.39 -15.06 -1.82
CA PRO A 48 1.58 -15.79 -0.57
C PRO A 48 2.84 -16.66 -0.60
N GLY A 49 3.65 -16.57 0.46
CA GLY A 49 4.84 -17.40 0.65
C GLY A 49 6.07 -17.00 -0.17
N MET A 50 6.02 -15.91 -0.95
CA MET A 50 7.14 -15.45 -1.77
C MET A 50 7.85 -14.19 -1.23
N GLY A 51 7.34 -13.59 -0.15
CA GLY A 51 7.90 -12.38 0.47
C GLY A 51 8.16 -11.26 -0.55
N ARG A 52 9.30 -10.57 -0.43
CA ARG A 52 9.67 -9.45 -1.33
C ARG A 52 9.77 -9.84 -2.81
N ALA A 53 10.11 -11.10 -3.13
CA ALA A 53 10.13 -11.60 -4.50
C ALA A 53 8.70 -11.71 -5.09
N GLY A 54 7.71 -11.92 -4.23
CA GLY A 54 6.29 -11.99 -4.56
C GLY A 54 5.60 -10.64 -4.69
N GLN A 55 6.26 -9.50 -4.46
CA GLN A 55 5.62 -8.19 -4.54
C GLN A 55 5.07 -7.93 -5.95
N ILE A 56 3.75 -7.77 -6.07
CA ILE A 56 3.03 -7.44 -7.30
C ILE A 56 2.73 -5.94 -7.36
N ALA A 57 2.32 -5.35 -6.25
CA ALA A 57 1.99 -3.92 -6.18
C ALA A 57 2.39 -3.33 -4.84
N GLY A 58 2.48 -2.00 -4.80
CA GLY A 58 2.74 -1.27 -3.58
C GLY A 58 2.30 0.18 -3.72
N GLY A 59 1.96 0.80 -2.59
CA GLY A 59 1.46 2.15 -2.60
C GLY A 59 1.28 2.70 -1.20
N GLY A 60 0.69 3.88 -1.13
CA GLY A 60 0.47 4.56 0.12
C GLY A 60 0.10 6.03 -0.05
N ARG A 61 0.05 6.73 1.07
CA ARG A 61 -0.29 8.15 1.19
C ARG A 61 0.97 9.02 1.24
N TYR A 62 1.01 10.10 0.47
CA TYR A 62 2.17 10.96 0.25
C TYR A 62 1.78 12.44 0.10
N ASP A 63 1.27 13.04 1.17
CA ASP A 63 0.66 14.38 1.13
C ASP A 63 1.67 15.53 0.93
N THR A 64 2.93 15.32 1.29
CA THR A 64 3.99 16.34 1.24
C THR A 64 4.84 16.24 -0.02
N LEU A 65 4.66 15.20 -0.83
CA LEU A 65 5.49 14.96 -2.02
C LEU A 65 5.39 16.13 -3.01
N LEU A 66 4.17 16.58 -3.31
CA LEU A 66 3.95 17.64 -4.29
C LEU A 66 4.48 19.00 -3.81
N GLU A 67 4.40 19.28 -2.51
CA GLU A 67 5.03 20.46 -1.91
C GLU A 67 6.55 20.42 -2.05
N GLY A 68 7.17 19.27 -1.79
CA GLY A 68 8.60 19.04 -2.04
C GLY A 68 9.02 19.19 -3.51
N LEU A 69 8.07 19.11 -4.45
CA LEU A 69 8.27 19.31 -5.89
C LEU A 69 7.91 20.72 -6.37
N GLY A 70 7.56 21.64 -5.47
CA GLY A 70 7.28 23.04 -5.80
C GLY A 70 5.81 23.43 -5.88
N ALA A 71 4.88 22.58 -5.44
CA ALA A 71 3.50 23.00 -5.23
C ALA A 71 3.43 24.10 -4.16
N PRO A 72 2.52 25.09 -4.28
CA PRO A 72 2.45 26.22 -3.35
C PRO A 72 1.97 25.83 -1.94
N GLN A 73 1.45 24.62 -1.77
CA GLN A 73 0.99 24.07 -0.50
C GLN A 73 0.99 22.54 -0.57
N ALA A 74 0.94 21.88 0.59
CA ALA A 74 0.71 20.44 0.69
C ALA A 74 -0.55 20.01 -0.07
N VAL A 75 -0.45 18.92 -0.83
CA VAL A 75 -1.56 18.36 -1.61
C VAL A 75 -1.77 16.92 -1.17
N PRO A 76 -2.86 16.62 -0.43
CA PRO A 76 -3.14 15.27 0.00
C PRO A 76 -3.24 14.31 -1.19
N ALA A 77 -2.44 13.24 -1.16
CA ALA A 77 -2.33 12.32 -2.27
C ALA A 77 -2.12 10.88 -1.80
N ALA A 78 -2.67 9.93 -2.55
CA ALA A 78 -2.43 8.51 -2.37
C ALA A 78 -2.47 7.83 -3.73
N GLY A 79 -1.72 6.74 -3.85
CA GLY A 79 -1.63 5.99 -5.10
C GLY A 79 -0.77 4.74 -4.95
N SER A 80 -0.62 4.04 -6.07
CA SER A 80 0.07 2.76 -6.12
C SER A 80 0.69 2.52 -7.48
N ALA A 81 1.73 1.69 -7.50
CA ALA A 81 2.31 1.14 -8.71
C ALA A 81 2.07 -0.37 -8.75
N ILE A 82 1.87 -0.90 -9.96
CA ILE A 82 1.67 -2.32 -10.23
C ILE A 82 2.82 -2.77 -11.14
N HIS A 83 3.50 -3.86 -10.76
CA HIS A 83 4.47 -4.53 -11.61
C HIS A 83 3.72 -5.40 -12.62
N THR A 84 3.58 -4.93 -13.84
CA THR A 84 2.76 -5.57 -14.88
C THR A 84 3.25 -6.97 -15.25
N GLU A 85 4.57 -7.16 -15.30
CA GLU A 85 5.21 -8.45 -15.60
C GLU A 85 4.96 -9.47 -14.49
N ARG A 86 5.05 -9.03 -13.23
CA ARG A 86 4.81 -9.89 -12.06
C ARG A 86 3.34 -10.23 -11.91
N LEU A 87 2.45 -9.27 -12.19
CA LEU A 87 1.02 -9.51 -12.22
C LEU A 87 0.66 -10.53 -13.31
N LEU A 88 1.23 -10.39 -14.51
CA LEU A 88 1.00 -11.34 -15.59
C LEU A 88 1.47 -12.75 -15.21
N ALA A 89 2.68 -12.88 -14.65
CA ALA A 89 3.20 -14.16 -14.17
C ALA A 89 2.31 -14.78 -13.09
N ALA A 90 1.86 -13.98 -12.12
CA ALA A 90 0.95 -14.39 -11.05
C ALA A 90 -0.39 -14.93 -11.58
N VAL A 91 -0.98 -14.26 -12.57
CA VAL A 91 -2.28 -14.65 -13.16
C VAL A 91 -2.15 -15.88 -14.06
N GLN A 92 -1.02 -16.04 -14.76
CA GLN A 92 -0.78 -17.18 -15.67
C GLN A 92 -0.32 -18.46 -14.95
N GLY A 93 -0.15 -18.44 -13.62
CA GLY A 93 0.38 -19.56 -12.86
C GLY A 93 1.87 -19.83 -13.12
N GLY A 94 2.59 -18.83 -13.64
CA GLY A 94 3.97 -18.96 -14.07
C GLY A 94 4.95 -18.84 -12.91
N SER A 95 5.68 -19.92 -12.63
CA SER A 95 6.98 -19.86 -11.97
C SER A 95 7.83 -18.81 -12.67
N ALA A 96 8.22 -17.76 -11.94
CA ALA A 96 9.36 -16.92 -12.32
C ALA A 96 10.67 -17.72 -12.11
#